data_AF-A0A1V6TIU1-F1
#
_entry.id   AF-A0A1V6TIU1-F1
#
_cell.length_a   1.000
_cell.length_b   1.000
_cell.length_c   1.000
_cell.angle_alpha   90.00
_cell.angle_beta   90.00
_cell.angle_gamma   90.00
#
_symmetry.space_group_name_H-M   'P 1'
#
loop_
_entity.id
_entity.type
_entity.pdbx_description
1 polymer ?
#
loop_
_entity_poly.entity_id
_entity_poly.type
_entity_poly.pdbx_seq_one_letter_code
_entity_poly.pdbx_strand_id
1 'polypeptide(L)'
;MLLRHTFLTTLALLAVPTGVLSRKGGDSSSSDSDSDSSSSGGSSGSSDSGDSDDTSSSTTSSSGGNRCSDTHRLDFGDLQPDHYYQYNRAPRRGHPSAYSDWDGVFFKGEANLKYTIITPPNNLTEGDIVSSSLITCPVGKQSMRMLGAAWVGAKAPTPAGPVNPFTLGFKAWESNIRVSDIDYSYSVCENPDLIRLTTTVDWYSGGSVEKAMDAVALNITQAADNRDKILFDGVYDLKDWADSERSSMEPAEYDNSGLWDQMISLPDSLCSEGRRLGKILIGWPTGTHINGSMTNETLELNFSGSTVAGFGRGFTITDTDTKVNVTFELTFTGSFDAANSSQVVLPGASSQNASLISFERATGSATVTSLPLYYVLVSLLVSFGMMVV
;
A
#
# COMPACT_ATOMS: atom_id res chain seq x y z
N MET A 1 -6.61 50.04 31.50
CA MET A 1 -6.14 50.03 30.09
C MET A 1 -4.94 49.10 29.83
N LEU A 2 -4.55 48.20 30.75
CA LEU A 2 -3.45 47.24 30.52
C LEU A 2 -3.88 45.85 30.00
N LEU A 3 -5.17 45.50 30.04
CA LEU A 3 -5.65 44.19 29.55
C LEU A 3 -5.80 44.07 28.02
N ARG A 4 -5.66 45.16 27.27
CA ARG A 4 -5.75 45.12 25.79
C ARG A 4 -4.45 44.69 25.12
N HIS A 5 -3.30 44.82 25.78
CA HIS A 5 -2.02 44.45 25.16
C HIS A 5 -1.73 42.95 25.23
N THR A 6 -2.07 42.29 26.33
CA THR A 6 -1.86 40.84 26.49
C THR A 6 -2.73 40.00 25.55
N PHE A 7 -3.94 40.47 25.23
CA PHE A 7 -4.85 39.78 24.30
C PHE A 7 -4.44 39.93 22.82
N LEU A 8 -3.77 41.04 22.47
CA LEU A 8 -3.24 41.26 21.13
C LEU A 8 -1.93 40.48 20.90
N THR A 9 -1.11 40.28 21.94
CA THR A 9 0.12 39.47 21.83
C THR A 9 -0.16 37.97 21.71
N THR A 10 -1.21 37.44 22.35
CA THR A 10 -1.60 36.03 22.18
C THR A 10 -2.25 35.78 20.82
N LEU A 11 -3.02 36.72 20.27
CA LEU A 11 -3.56 36.60 18.92
C LEU A 11 -2.45 36.67 17.84
N ALA A 12 -1.39 37.45 18.09
CA ALA A 12 -0.22 37.54 17.20
C ALA A 12 0.67 36.28 17.24
N LEU A 13 0.65 35.50 18.33
CA LEU A 13 1.36 34.22 18.46
C LEU A 13 0.58 33.03 17.89
N LEU A 14 -0.74 33.15 17.72
CA LEU A 14 -1.57 32.18 16.98
C LEU A 14 -1.70 32.50 15.48
N ALA A 15 -1.30 33.71 15.05
CA ALA A 15 -1.16 34.05 13.64
C ALA A 15 0.20 33.55 13.13
N VAL A 16 0.36 32.23 12.96
CA VAL A 16 1.43 31.69 12.12
C VAL A 16 1.16 32.18 10.69
N PRO A 17 2.04 32.97 10.08
CA PRO A 17 1.88 33.28 8.66
C PRO A 17 2.09 31.99 7.88
N THR A 18 1.09 31.60 7.09
CA THR A 18 1.26 30.70 5.95
C THR A 18 2.21 31.37 4.97
N GLY A 19 3.50 31.21 5.21
CA GLY A 19 4.57 31.58 4.31
C GLY A 19 4.54 30.67 3.10
N VAL A 20 3.71 31.02 2.13
CA VAL A 20 3.85 30.55 0.75
C VAL A 20 5.20 31.08 0.26
N LEU A 21 6.20 30.20 0.17
CA LEU A 21 7.40 30.48 -0.61
C LEU A 21 7.03 30.40 -2.09
N SER A 22 6.47 31.49 -2.58
CA SER A 22 6.42 31.83 -3.99
C SER A 22 7.86 32.12 -4.43
N ARG A 23 8.49 31.17 -5.13
CA ARG A 23 9.72 31.45 -5.86
C ARG A 23 9.39 31.62 -7.34
N LYS A 24 9.36 32.89 -7.73
CA LYS A 24 9.23 33.43 -9.08
C LYS A 24 10.56 33.27 -9.85
N GLY A 25 10.43 32.90 -11.12
CA GLY A 25 11.45 32.80 -12.16
C GLY A 25 11.10 31.58 -13.02
N GLY A 26 10.36 31.67 -14.12
CA GLY A 26 10.50 32.64 -15.21
C GLY A 26 11.59 32.12 -16.14
N ASP A 27 11.21 31.33 -17.15
CA ASP A 27 11.36 31.74 -18.55
C ASP A 27 10.80 30.70 -19.52
N SER A 28 10.28 31.27 -20.60
CA SER A 28 9.59 30.71 -21.76
C SER A 28 10.39 29.69 -22.57
N SER A 29 9.72 28.63 -23.02
CA SER A 29 9.75 28.23 -24.44
C SER A 29 8.66 27.21 -24.73
N SER A 30 7.74 27.62 -25.58
CA SER A 30 6.83 26.78 -26.36
C SER A 30 7.61 25.97 -27.38
N SER A 31 7.37 24.66 -27.43
CA SER A 31 7.52 23.90 -28.67
C SER A 31 6.69 22.63 -28.56
N ASP A 32 5.55 22.66 -29.24
CA ASP A 32 4.86 21.48 -29.75
C ASP A 32 5.84 20.64 -30.58
N SER A 33 5.79 19.33 -30.44
CA SER A 33 6.29 18.37 -31.43
C SER A 33 5.69 16.99 -31.13
N ASP A 34 4.54 16.72 -31.76
CA ASP A 34 4.17 15.38 -32.15
C ASP A 34 5.27 14.79 -33.05
N SER A 35 5.64 13.52 -32.88
CA SER A 35 5.84 12.61 -34.02
C SER A 35 6.19 11.19 -33.59
N ASP A 36 5.46 10.30 -34.25
CA ASP A 36 5.60 8.86 -34.30
C ASP A 36 6.90 8.37 -34.96
N SER A 37 7.32 7.19 -34.51
CA SER A 37 7.76 6.04 -35.33
C SER A 37 9.12 6.03 -36.06
N SER A 38 9.79 4.88 -35.86
CA SER A 38 10.47 4.03 -36.86
C SER A 38 11.91 4.34 -37.33
N SER A 39 12.81 3.47 -36.86
CA SER A 39 13.85 2.68 -37.56
C SER A 39 14.78 3.28 -38.64
N SER A 40 16.09 3.01 -38.46
CA SER A 40 17.03 2.33 -39.40
C SER A 40 18.42 3.00 -39.57
N GLY A 41 19.46 2.20 -39.25
CA GLY A 41 20.70 1.93 -40.01
C GLY A 41 21.62 3.03 -40.57
N GLY A 42 22.95 2.88 -40.37
CA GLY A 42 23.96 3.42 -41.29
C GLY A 42 25.32 3.77 -40.67
N SER A 43 26.41 3.26 -41.25
CA SER A 43 27.78 3.14 -40.71
C SER A 43 28.78 4.25 -41.10
N SER A 44 30.00 4.14 -40.52
CA SER A 44 31.35 4.66 -40.93
C SER A 44 31.70 6.12 -40.55
N GLY A 45 32.92 6.49 -40.14
CA GLY A 45 34.19 5.81 -39.88
C GLY A 45 35.31 6.86 -39.65
N SER A 46 36.25 6.59 -38.71
CA SER A 46 37.63 7.11 -38.55
C SER A 46 37.89 8.63 -38.51
N SER A 47 38.90 9.23 -37.86
CA SER A 47 39.87 8.96 -36.78
C SER A 47 40.69 10.24 -36.72
N ASP A 48 40.98 10.83 -35.55
CA ASP A 48 42.21 11.60 -35.31
C ASP A 48 42.41 11.87 -33.82
N SER A 49 43.65 11.72 -33.38
CA SER A 49 44.12 11.70 -32.00
C SER A 49 45.15 12.81 -31.77
N GLY A 50 45.12 13.46 -30.60
CA GLY A 50 46.13 14.45 -30.18
C GLY A 50 45.86 15.09 -28.81
N ASP A 51 46.25 14.37 -27.75
CA ASP A 51 46.92 14.76 -26.49
C ASP A 51 46.51 15.97 -25.60
N SER A 52 46.31 15.62 -24.30
CA SER A 52 46.70 16.27 -23.00
C SER A 52 46.19 17.68 -22.64
N ASP A 53 45.79 18.05 -21.41
CA ASP A 53 45.78 17.44 -20.07
C ASP A 53 44.76 18.18 -19.16
N ASP A 54 44.36 17.49 -18.09
CA ASP A 54 43.91 17.98 -16.77
C ASP A 54 42.66 18.86 -16.63
N THR A 55 41.56 18.27 -16.14
CA THR A 55 41.12 18.47 -14.74
C THR A 55 39.88 17.62 -14.40
N SER A 56 39.89 17.13 -13.17
CA SER A 56 38.95 16.20 -12.55
C SER A 56 37.46 16.52 -12.67
N SER A 57 36.69 15.60 -13.24
CA SER A 57 35.33 15.30 -12.79
C SER A 57 34.97 13.87 -13.20
N SER A 58 34.91 12.95 -12.24
CA SER A 58 34.45 11.58 -12.46
C SER A 58 32.95 11.59 -12.74
N THR A 59 32.60 11.73 -14.02
CA THR A 59 31.31 11.37 -14.58
C THR A 59 31.48 10.13 -15.47
N THR A 60 30.35 9.44 -15.66
CA THR A 60 30.10 8.23 -16.47
C THR A 60 30.28 6.91 -15.71
N SER A 61 29.25 6.08 -15.63
CA SER A 61 28.72 5.36 -16.79
C SER A 61 27.19 5.39 -16.93
N SER A 62 26.79 5.82 -18.13
CA SER A 62 25.49 5.55 -18.75
C SER A 62 25.44 4.09 -19.20
N SER A 63 24.77 3.25 -18.41
CA SER A 63 24.07 2.08 -18.92
C SER A 63 22.60 2.46 -19.02
N GLY A 64 21.99 2.30 -20.20
CA GLY A 64 20.55 2.47 -20.42
C GLY A 64 19.73 1.38 -19.72
N GLY A 65 19.78 1.35 -18.39
CA GLY A 65 18.79 0.69 -17.55
C GLY A 65 17.87 1.77 -16.99
N ASN A 66 16.58 1.48 -16.88
CA ASN A 66 15.63 2.34 -16.16
C ASN A 66 16.22 2.62 -14.77
N ARG A 67 16.82 3.80 -14.58
CA ARG A 67 17.37 4.21 -13.29
C ARG A 67 16.18 4.41 -12.38
N CYS A 68 15.97 3.48 -11.46
CA CYS A 68 15.01 3.67 -10.38
C CYS A 68 15.36 4.99 -9.68
N SER A 69 14.41 5.92 -9.70
CA SER A 69 14.58 7.26 -9.15
C SER A 69 13.94 7.25 -7.77
N ASP A 70 14.76 7.11 -6.74
CA ASP A 70 14.28 7.10 -5.37
C ASP A 70 13.89 8.51 -4.94
N THR A 71 12.59 8.71 -4.71
CA THR A 71 12.07 9.98 -4.22
C THR A 71 12.03 10.04 -2.69
N HIS A 72 12.36 8.92 -2.02
CA HIS A 72 12.16 8.71 -0.58
C HIS A 72 10.76 9.14 -0.12
N ARG A 73 9.77 9.05 -0.99
CA ARG A 73 8.37 9.30 -0.67
C ARG A 73 7.64 7.97 -0.71
N LEU A 74 6.78 7.74 0.29
CA LEU A 74 5.86 6.61 0.28
C LEU A 74 5.10 6.61 -1.05
N ASP A 75 5.34 5.57 -1.82
CA ASP A 75 4.56 5.31 -3.01
C ASP A 75 3.22 4.74 -2.57
N PHE A 76 2.12 5.23 -3.11
CA PHE A 76 0.79 4.62 -2.95
C PHE A 76 0.45 3.71 -4.14
N GLY A 77 1.47 3.31 -4.89
CA GLY A 77 1.46 2.31 -5.94
C GLY A 77 0.84 1.03 -5.47
N ASP A 78 0.02 0.45 -6.33
CA ASP A 78 -0.50 -0.91 -6.22
C ASP A 78 -1.40 -1.13 -4.99
N LEU A 79 -1.82 -0.04 -4.32
CA LEU A 79 -2.87 -0.05 -3.29
C LEU A 79 -4.27 0.02 -3.88
N GLN A 80 -4.38 0.34 -5.15
CA GLN A 80 -5.65 0.45 -5.85
C GLN A 80 -5.61 -0.53 -7.01
N PRO A 81 -6.66 -1.32 -7.24
CA PRO A 81 -6.78 -2.07 -8.47
C PRO A 81 -6.70 -1.15 -9.69
N ASP A 82 -6.12 -1.63 -10.77
CA ASP A 82 -5.83 -0.84 -11.97
C ASP A 82 -7.06 -0.21 -12.61
N HIS A 83 -8.23 -0.84 -12.53
CA HIS A 83 -9.48 -0.25 -13.06
C HIS A 83 -9.89 1.04 -12.37
N TYR A 84 -9.33 1.36 -11.20
CA TYR A 84 -9.54 2.66 -10.55
C TYR A 84 -8.77 3.80 -11.23
N TYR A 85 -7.71 3.51 -12.00
CA TYR A 85 -6.86 4.55 -12.59
C TYR A 85 -7.58 5.48 -13.55
N GLN A 86 -8.66 5.04 -14.19
CA GLN A 86 -9.47 5.89 -15.06
C GLN A 86 -10.30 6.94 -14.32
N TYR A 87 -10.57 6.72 -13.02
CA TYR A 87 -11.36 7.63 -12.19
C TYR A 87 -10.50 8.61 -11.40
N ASN A 88 -9.23 8.30 -11.19
CA ASN A 88 -8.31 9.14 -10.43
C ASN A 88 -7.84 10.33 -11.27
N ARG A 89 -8.21 11.55 -10.85
CA ARG A 89 -7.82 12.77 -11.55
C ARG A 89 -6.37 13.18 -11.25
N ALA A 90 -5.75 13.90 -12.18
CA ALA A 90 -4.46 14.56 -11.95
C ALA A 90 -4.63 15.89 -11.17
N PRO A 91 -3.70 16.29 -10.28
CA PRO A 91 -2.53 15.52 -9.81
C PRO A 91 -2.95 14.26 -9.03
N ARG A 92 -2.35 13.11 -9.36
CA ARG A 92 -2.79 11.77 -8.93
C ARG A 92 -2.62 11.53 -7.42
N ARG A 93 -3.44 10.58 -6.92
CA ARG A 93 -3.43 9.88 -5.61
C ARG A 93 -3.55 10.77 -4.39
N GLY A 94 -4.77 10.90 -3.88
CA GLY A 94 -4.98 11.42 -2.54
C GLY A 94 -4.68 12.91 -2.37
N HIS A 95 -4.30 13.61 -3.43
CA HIS A 95 -3.95 15.01 -3.36
C HIS A 95 -5.23 15.81 -3.04
N PRO A 96 -5.28 16.60 -1.96
CA PRO A 96 -6.51 17.30 -1.55
C PRO A 96 -7.12 18.23 -2.60
N SER A 97 -6.30 18.65 -3.59
CA SER A 97 -6.72 19.52 -4.69
C SER A 97 -7.31 18.79 -5.91
N ALA A 98 -7.17 17.47 -5.99
CA ALA A 98 -7.79 16.63 -7.02
C ALA A 98 -8.90 15.82 -6.35
N TYR A 99 -10.12 15.93 -6.87
CA TYR A 99 -11.27 15.23 -6.32
C TYR A 99 -11.97 14.40 -7.39
N SER A 100 -12.23 13.15 -7.03
CA SER A 100 -13.08 12.20 -7.71
C SER A 100 -13.83 11.38 -6.66
N ASP A 101 -15.04 10.93 -6.97
CA ASP A 101 -15.84 10.08 -6.07
C ASP A 101 -15.17 8.73 -5.77
N TRP A 102 -14.12 8.37 -6.52
CA TRP A 102 -13.37 7.10 -6.38
C TRP A 102 -11.93 7.25 -5.87
N ASP A 103 -11.49 8.46 -5.51
CA ASP A 103 -10.14 8.67 -4.96
C ASP A 103 -9.90 7.87 -3.67
N GLY A 104 -10.97 7.60 -2.91
CA GLY A 104 -10.95 6.86 -1.66
C GLY A 104 -10.22 7.57 -0.53
N VAL A 105 -9.85 6.79 0.48
CA VAL A 105 -9.31 7.23 1.77
C VAL A 105 -8.04 6.43 2.07
N PHE A 106 -7.00 7.11 2.51
CA PHE A 106 -5.73 6.48 2.85
C PHE A 106 -5.52 6.42 4.36
N PHE A 107 -4.93 5.32 4.81
CA PHE A 107 -4.52 5.11 6.19
C PHE A 107 -3.06 4.71 6.23
N LYS A 108 -2.33 5.20 7.23
CA LYS A 108 -0.92 4.88 7.48
C LYS A 108 -0.75 4.40 8.90
N GLY A 109 0.15 3.44 9.12
CA GLY A 109 0.32 2.93 10.47
C GLY A 109 1.37 1.84 10.60
N GLU A 110 1.21 1.09 11.69
CA GLU A 110 2.09 -0.01 12.06
C GLU A 110 1.41 -1.34 11.75
N ALA A 111 2.20 -2.28 11.23
CA ALA A 111 1.80 -3.65 11.03
C ALA A 111 2.76 -4.59 11.77
N ASN A 112 2.27 -5.77 12.13
CA ASN A 112 3.10 -6.82 12.71
C ASN A 112 2.74 -8.17 12.10
N LEU A 113 3.72 -8.79 11.45
CA LEU A 113 3.62 -10.13 10.89
C LEU A 113 4.20 -11.14 11.89
N LYS A 114 3.39 -12.10 12.31
CA LYS A 114 3.84 -13.30 13.02
C LYS A 114 3.77 -14.47 12.07
N TYR A 115 4.79 -15.32 12.06
CA TYR A 115 4.78 -16.52 11.21
C TYR A 115 5.51 -17.69 11.87
N THR A 116 5.23 -18.90 11.40
CA THR A 116 5.93 -20.13 11.80
C THR A 116 6.23 -20.94 10.55
N ILE A 117 7.45 -21.46 10.45
CA ILE A 117 7.91 -22.30 9.35
C ILE A 117 8.09 -23.73 9.89
N ILE A 118 7.49 -24.71 9.22
CA ILE A 118 7.60 -26.13 9.58
C ILE A 118 8.26 -26.88 8.43
N THR A 119 9.34 -27.59 8.74
CA THR A 119 10.06 -28.49 7.83
C THR A 119 10.15 -29.91 8.42
N PRO A 120 9.95 -30.97 7.60
CA PRO A 120 9.41 -30.93 6.24
C PRO A 120 7.95 -30.44 6.23
N PRO A 121 7.45 -29.93 5.09
CA PRO A 121 6.03 -29.60 4.93
C PRO A 121 5.17 -30.85 5.20
N ASN A 122 4.12 -30.69 6.00
CA ASN A 122 3.10 -31.70 6.20
C ASN A 122 2.09 -31.63 5.04
N ASN A 123 1.61 -32.79 4.56
CA ASN A 123 0.70 -32.97 3.42
C ASN A 123 1.35 -32.63 2.06
N LEU A 124 2.04 -33.62 1.49
CA LEU A 124 2.49 -33.59 0.11
C LEU A 124 1.48 -34.29 -0.79
N THR A 125 1.17 -33.68 -1.91
CA THR A 125 0.39 -34.29 -2.98
C THR A 125 1.27 -35.31 -3.73
N GLU A 126 0.66 -36.38 -4.26
CA GLU A 126 1.38 -37.41 -5.01
C GLU A 126 2.01 -36.79 -6.27
N GLY A 127 3.34 -36.59 -6.25
CA GLY A 127 4.09 -35.91 -7.31
C GLY A 127 5.04 -34.81 -6.82
N ASP A 128 4.84 -34.30 -5.59
CA ASP A 128 5.75 -33.33 -4.98
C ASP A 128 7.04 -34.02 -4.50
N ILE A 129 8.15 -33.81 -5.21
CA ILE A 129 9.47 -34.24 -4.76
C ILE A 129 9.95 -33.23 -3.73
N VAL A 130 9.96 -33.59 -2.45
CA VAL A 130 10.53 -32.72 -1.41
C VAL A 130 11.93 -33.19 -1.08
N SER A 131 12.92 -32.36 -1.42
CA SER A 131 14.28 -32.49 -0.89
C SER A 131 14.29 -32.11 0.59
N SER A 132 13.69 -32.96 1.43
CA SER A 132 13.42 -32.68 2.85
C SER A 132 14.66 -32.82 3.75
N SER A 133 15.69 -33.52 3.28
CA SER A 133 16.76 -34.00 4.17
C SER A 133 17.83 -32.97 4.53
N LEU A 134 17.82 -31.76 3.96
CA LEU A 134 18.90 -30.78 4.12
C LEU A 134 18.44 -29.33 4.42
N ILE A 135 17.14 -29.07 4.53
CA ILE A 135 16.63 -27.71 4.76
C ILE A 135 16.65 -27.38 6.24
N THR A 136 17.34 -26.30 6.60
CA THR A 136 17.30 -25.71 7.94
C THR A 136 16.59 -24.37 7.89
N CYS A 137 15.57 -24.19 8.74
CA CYS A 137 14.78 -22.97 8.89
C CYS A 137 14.72 -22.56 10.37
N PRO A 138 14.31 -21.32 10.71
CA PRO A 138 14.14 -20.88 12.08
C PRO A 138 13.05 -21.70 12.77
N VAL A 139 13.31 -22.13 14.01
CA VAL A 139 12.37 -22.95 14.78
C VAL A 139 11.48 -22.04 15.63
N GLY A 140 10.18 -22.36 15.68
CA GLY A 140 9.20 -21.67 16.50
C GLY A 140 8.65 -20.39 15.88
N LYS A 141 7.84 -19.66 16.66
CA LYS A 141 7.12 -18.47 16.21
C LYS A 141 8.08 -17.30 16.03
N GLN A 142 8.10 -16.75 14.82
CA GLN A 142 8.80 -15.52 14.47
C GLN A 142 7.84 -14.33 14.46
N SER A 143 8.36 -13.12 14.61
CA SER A 143 7.60 -11.88 14.50
C SER A 143 8.45 -10.79 13.86
N MET A 144 7.81 -9.94 13.07
CA MET A 144 8.42 -8.81 12.39
C MET A 144 7.53 -7.59 12.53
N ARG A 145 8.14 -6.48 12.96
CA ARG A 145 7.52 -5.16 12.93
C ARG A 145 7.62 -4.58 11.52
N MET A 146 6.52 -4.00 11.07
CA MET A 146 6.38 -3.44 9.73
C MET A 146 5.70 -2.07 9.81
N LEU A 147 5.91 -1.26 8.78
CA LEU A 147 5.05 -0.11 8.52
C LEU A 147 4.11 -0.46 7.38
N GLY A 148 2.93 0.14 7.38
CA GLY A 148 1.88 -0.18 6.40
C GLY A 148 1.09 1.03 5.94
N ALA A 149 0.55 0.89 4.74
CA ALA A 149 -0.40 1.81 4.16
C ALA A 149 -1.59 1.04 3.62
N ALA A 150 -2.78 1.61 3.78
CA ALA A 150 -4.00 1.06 3.24
C ALA A 150 -4.77 2.13 2.47
N TRP A 151 -5.55 1.68 1.50
CA TRP A 151 -6.50 2.49 0.76
C TRP A 151 -7.88 1.85 0.82
N VAL A 152 -8.90 2.67 1.00
CA VAL A 152 -10.30 2.25 1.01
C VAL A 152 -11.07 3.14 0.05
N GLY A 153 -11.69 2.56 -0.98
CA GLY A 153 -12.46 3.31 -1.97
C GLY A 153 -13.86 2.76 -2.17
N ALA A 154 -14.79 3.62 -2.59
CA ALA A 154 -16.10 3.19 -3.04
C ALA A 154 -15.97 2.20 -4.20
N LYS A 155 -16.92 1.28 -4.34
CA LYS A 155 -16.99 0.40 -5.52
C LYS A 155 -17.02 1.23 -6.82
N ALA A 156 -16.12 0.90 -7.75
CA ALA A 156 -16.11 1.49 -9.09
C ALA A 156 -17.33 1.01 -9.92
N PRO A 157 -17.88 1.85 -10.82
CA PRO A 157 -19.03 1.46 -11.64
C PRO A 157 -18.67 0.46 -12.74
N THR A 158 -17.42 0.46 -13.22
CA THR A 158 -16.91 -0.51 -14.18
C THR A 158 -15.49 -0.95 -13.82
N PRO A 159 -15.11 -2.20 -14.13
CA PRO A 159 -15.92 -3.24 -14.76
C PRO A 159 -16.96 -3.84 -13.80
N ALA A 160 -17.95 -4.52 -14.35
CA ALA A 160 -18.92 -5.26 -13.54
C ALA A 160 -18.26 -6.51 -12.91
N GLY A 161 -18.80 -6.96 -11.78
CA GLY A 161 -18.32 -8.16 -11.08
C GLY A 161 -18.22 -7.96 -9.57
N PRO A 162 -17.51 -6.93 -9.08
CA PRO A 162 -17.42 -6.67 -7.64
C PRO A 162 -18.80 -6.36 -7.03
N VAL A 163 -19.10 -7.02 -5.92
CA VAL A 163 -20.35 -6.87 -5.16
C VAL A 163 -20.12 -6.09 -3.88
N ASN A 164 -18.92 -6.16 -3.30
CA ASN A 164 -18.54 -5.42 -2.11
C ASN A 164 -18.84 -3.92 -2.24
N PRO A 165 -19.32 -3.24 -1.18
CA PRO A 165 -19.62 -1.81 -1.23
C PRO A 165 -18.36 -0.93 -1.27
N PHE A 166 -17.21 -1.47 -0.87
CA PHE A 166 -15.91 -0.82 -0.93
C PHE A 166 -14.82 -1.82 -1.32
N THR A 167 -13.71 -1.28 -1.82
CA THR A 167 -12.47 -2.01 -2.07
C THR A 167 -11.44 -1.59 -1.05
N LEU A 168 -10.73 -2.56 -0.49
CA LEU A 168 -9.58 -2.35 0.39
C LEU A 168 -8.32 -2.80 -0.35
N GLY A 169 -7.33 -1.94 -0.41
CA GLY A 169 -5.96 -2.31 -0.74
C GLY A 169 -5.04 -2.06 0.43
N PHE A 170 -4.07 -2.95 0.61
CA PHE A 170 -3.16 -2.91 1.73
C PHE A 170 -1.75 -3.28 1.27
N LYS A 171 -0.77 -2.57 1.82
CA LYS A 171 0.62 -2.99 1.75
C LYS A 171 1.39 -2.70 3.01
N ALA A 172 2.38 -3.53 3.27
CA ALA A 172 3.32 -3.34 4.36
C ALA A 172 4.74 -3.73 3.96
N TRP A 173 5.72 -3.17 4.65
CA TRP A 173 7.13 -3.47 4.47
C TRP A 173 7.85 -3.51 5.81
N GLU A 174 8.88 -4.34 5.92
CA GLU A 174 9.73 -4.36 7.11
C GLU A 174 10.34 -2.98 7.35
N SER A 175 10.17 -2.44 8.56
CA SER A 175 10.79 -1.18 8.93
C SER A 175 10.84 -0.99 10.43
N ASN A 176 11.96 -0.44 10.89
CA ASN A 176 12.18 -0.01 12.28
C ASN A 176 11.97 1.51 12.47
N ILE A 177 11.51 2.20 11.42
CA ILE A 177 11.25 3.63 11.45
C ILE A 177 9.94 3.92 12.22
N ARG A 178 9.83 5.12 12.79
CA ARG A 178 8.62 5.57 13.48
C ARG A 178 7.50 5.82 12.48
N VAL A 179 6.25 5.59 12.91
CA VAL A 179 5.07 5.85 12.06
C VAL A 179 5.01 7.33 11.61
N SER A 180 5.50 8.28 12.41
CA SER A 180 5.56 9.71 12.03
C SER A 180 6.44 9.98 10.82
N ASP A 181 7.40 9.11 10.55
CA ASP A 181 8.41 9.26 9.50
C ASP A 181 8.16 8.25 8.36
N ILE A 182 6.97 7.64 8.33
CA ILE A 182 6.59 6.59 7.38
C ILE A 182 6.76 7.01 5.92
N ASP A 183 6.58 8.31 5.62
CA ASP A 183 6.73 8.85 4.28
C ASP A 183 8.15 8.70 3.71
N TYR A 184 9.15 8.51 4.57
CA TYR A 184 10.56 8.33 4.20
C TYR A 184 11.08 6.93 4.55
N SER A 185 10.19 5.97 4.80
CA SER A 185 10.55 4.74 5.50
C SER A 185 11.13 3.62 4.64
N TYR A 186 11.11 3.76 3.32
CA TYR A 186 11.80 2.85 2.41
C TYR A 186 12.16 3.53 1.09
N SER A 187 13.19 3.00 0.44
CA SER A 187 13.52 3.31 -0.94
C SER A 187 12.67 2.45 -1.87
N VAL A 188 11.95 3.08 -2.82
CA VAL A 188 11.23 2.34 -3.88
C VAL A 188 12.16 1.45 -4.72
N CYS A 189 13.48 1.70 -4.66
CA CYS A 189 14.50 0.95 -5.38
C CYS A 189 15.05 -0.25 -4.61
N GLU A 190 14.82 -0.34 -3.29
CA GLU A 190 15.39 -1.39 -2.44
C GLU A 190 14.49 -2.62 -2.32
N ASN A 191 13.30 -2.59 -2.93
CA ASN A 191 12.34 -3.70 -2.94
C ASN A 191 12.20 -4.38 -1.56
N PRO A 192 11.68 -3.63 -0.56
CA PRO A 192 11.65 -4.12 0.81
C PRO A 192 10.80 -5.38 0.90
N ASP A 193 11.04 -6.25 1.90
CA ASP A 193 10.21 -7.42 2.15
C ASP A 193 8.75 -6.99 2.35
N LEU A 194 7.94 -7.23 1.32
CA LEU A 194 6.66 -6.56 1.08
C LEU A 194 5.50 -7.54 1.25
N ILE A 195 4.39 -7.02 1.74
CA ILE A 195 3.07 -7.66 1.75
C ILE A 195 2.15 -6.81 0.89
N ARG A 196 1.41 -7.43 -0.02
CA ARG A 196 0.40 -6.75 -0.85
C ARG A 196 -0.88 -7.55 -0.91
N LEU A 197 -2.01 -6.87 -0.79
CA LEU A 197 -3.34 -7.47 -0.93
C LEU A 197 -4.32 -6.41 -1.41
N THR A 198 -5.20 -6.79 -2.33
CA THR A 198 -6.45 -6.09 -2.58
C THR A 198 -7.63 -7.04 -2.39
N THR A 199 -8.74 -6.54 -1.85
CA THR A 199 -9.97 -7.35 -1.71
C THR A 199 -10.70 -7.55 -3.03
N THR A 200 -10.30 -6.82 -4.06
CA THR A 200 -10.85 -6.85 -5.41
C THR A 200 -9.69 -6.94 -6.40
N VAL A 201 -9.81 -7.82 -7.39
CA VAL A 201 -8.76 -8.15 -8.36
C VAL A 201 -9.21 -7.92 -9.79
N ASP A 202 -8.26 -7.63 -10.67
CA ASP A 202 -8.49 -7.16 -12.04
C ASP A 202 -8.06 -8.16 -13.09
N TRP A 203 -8.99 -8.51 -13.97
CA TRP A 203 -8.76 -9.44 -15.07
C TRP A 203 -8.28 -8.73 -16.31
N TYR A 204 -7.05 -9.03 -16.71
CA TYR A 204 -6.46 -8.47 -17.91
C TYR A 204 -6.71 -9.35 -19.13
N SER A 205 -7.14 -8.72 -20.20
CA SER A 205 -7.18 -9.30 -21.54
C SER A 205 -6.66 -8.25 -22.51
N GLY A 206 -5.68 -8.64 -23.34
CA GLY A 206 -5.08 -7.76 -24.33
C GLY A 206 -4.44 -6.46 -23.79
N GLY A 207 -4.06 -6.41 -22.51
CA GLY A 207 -3.43 -5.24 -21.87
C GLY A 207 -4.41 -4.22 -21.27
N SER A 208 -5.70 -4.55 -21.21
CA SER A 208 -6.72 -3.76 -20.51
C SER A 208 -7.48 -4.60 -19.49
N VAL A 209 -8.01 -3.95 -18.44
CA VAL A 209 -8.90 -4.60 -17.47
C VAL A 209 -10.29 -4.77 -18.07
N GLU A 210 -10.70 -6.03 -18.30
CA GLU A 210 -12.03 -6.34 -18.86
C GLU A 210 -13.06 -6.70 -17.78
N LYS A 211 -12.61 -7.34 -16.70
CA LYS A 211 -13.46 -7.77 -15.57
C LYS A 211 -12.74 -7.47 -14.26
N ALA A 212 -13.50 -7.37 -13.19
CA ALA A 212 -12.97 -7.39 -11.83
C ALA A 212 -13.84 -8.29 -10.98
N MET A 213 -13.31 -8.77 -9.87
CA MET A 213 -14.09 -9.56 -8.92
C MET A 213 -13.57 -9.39 -7.50
N ASP A 214 -14.42 -9.71 -6.53
CA ASP A 214 -14.02 -9.70 -5.13
C ASP A 214 -13.23 -10.96 -4.81
N ALA A 215 -11.91 -10.80 -4.58
CA ALA A 215 -11.07 -11.86 -4.04
C ALA A 215 -11.43 -12.16 -2.57
N VAL A 216 -12.10 -11.22 -1.90
CA VAL A 216 -12.58 -11.34 -0.53
C VAL A 216 -14.01 -10.87 -0.47
N ALA A 217 -14.96 -11.79 -0.32
CA ALA A 217 -16.36 -11.42 -0.09
C ALA A 217 -16.52 -10.88 1.34
N LEU A 218 -16.84 -9.59 1.49
CA LEU A 218 -16.90 -8.93 2.79
C LEU A 218 -18.32 -8.97 3.38
N ASN A 219 -18.45 -9.56 4.56
CA ASN A 219 -19.60 -9.39 5.44
C ASN A 219 -19.38 -8.16 6.33
N ILE A 220 -20.19 -7.12 6.13
CA ILE A 220 -20.03 -5.84 6.81
C ILE A 220 -21.19 -5.65 7.79
N THR A 221 -20.85 -5.33 9.04
CA THR A 221 -21.81 -5.11 10.11
C THR A 221 -21.48 -3.85 10.88
N GLN A 222 -22.48 -3.24 11.50
CA GLN A 222 -22.25 -2.14 12.42
C GLN A 222 -21.74 -2.66 13.75
N ALA A 223 -20.75 -1.98 14.35
CA ALA A 223 -20.28 -2.34 15.68
C ALA A 223 -21.35 -2.02 16.74
N ALA A 224 -21.57 -2.95 17.67
CA ALA A 224 -22.62 -2.81 18.69
C ALA A 224 -22.29 -1.73 19.74
N ASP A 225 -21.01 -1.48 19.96
CA ASP A 225 -20.46 -0.55 20.95
C ASP A 225 -20.18 0.85 20.38
N ASN A 226 -20.10 0.99 19.05
CA ASN A 226 -19.84 2.25 18.39
C ASN A 226 -20.62 2.36 17.07
N ARG A 227 -21.58 3.28 17.04
CA ARG A 227 -22.43 3.52 15.86
C ARG A 227 -21.65 4.07 14.65
N ASP A 228 -20.51 4.71 14.89
CA ASP A 228 -19.65 5.32 13.88
C ASP A 228 -18.45 4.40 13.57
N LYS A 229 -18.67 3.08 13.72
CA LYS A 229 -17.70 2.02 13.46
C LYS A 229 -18.38 0.87 12.72
N ILE A 230 -17.71 0.34 11.71
CA ILE A 230 -18.07 -0.92 11.08
C ILE A 230 -17.06 -2.01 11.43
N LEU A 231 -17.55 -3.23 11.40
CA LEU A 231 -16.77 -4.47 11.43
C LEU A 231 -16.93 -5.12 10.05
N PHE A 232 -15.84 -5.65 9.52
CA PHE A 232 -15.87 -6.45 8.30
C PHE A 232 -15.14 -7.76 8.52
N ASP A 233 -15.68 -8.82 7.91
CA ASP A 233 -15.18 -10.18 8.00
C ASP A 233 -15.33 -10.83 6.63
N GLY A 234 -14.31 -11.55 6.17
CA GLY A 234 -14.31 -12.18 4.87
C GLY A 234 -13.27 -13.28 4.77
N VAL A 235 -13.40 -14.06 3.71
CA VAL A 235 -12.46 -15.14 3.39
C VAL A 235 -11.95 -14.90 1.98
N TYR A 236 -10.64 -14.98 1.82
CA TYR A 236 -10.00 -14.92 0.52
C TYR A 236 -10.34 -16.19 -0.27
N ASP A 237 -10.95 -16.04 -1.44
CA ASP A 237 -11.25 -17.15 -2.34
C ASP A 237 -11.12 -16.70 -3.80
N LEU A 238 -10.20 -17.34 -4.53
CA LEU A 238 -9.98 -17.13 -5.96
C LEU A 238 -10.35 -18.37 -6.79
N LYS A 239 -11.18 -19.30 -6.30
CA LYS A 239 -11.56 -20.49 -7.09
C LYS A 239 -12.19 -20.13 -8.43
N ASP A 240 -13.10 -19.16 -8.45
CA ASP A 240 -13.74 -18.71 -9.69
C ASP A 240 -12.74 -18.09 -10.68
N TRP A 241 -11.61 -17.57 -10.19
CA TRP A 241 -10.48 -17.14 -11.02
C TRP A 241 -9.65 -18.30 -11.52
N ALA A 242 -9.32 -19.25 -10.64
CA ALA A 242 -8.46 -20.39 -10.95
C ALA A 242 -9.03 -21.24 -12.09
N ASP A 243 -10.36 -21.31 -12.19
CA ASP A 243 -11.09 -22.06 -13.22
C ASP A 243 -11.30 -21.28 -14.54
N SER A 244 -10.84 -20.02 -14.62
CA SER A 244 -10.94 -19.18 -15.82
C SER A 244 -9.66 -19.20 -16.65
N GLU A 245 -9.71 -18.72 -17.91
CA GLU A 245 -8.57 -18.75 -18.85
C GLU A 245 -7.44 -17.83 -18.37
N ARG A 246 -6.56 -18.34 -17.47
CA ARG A 246 -5.53 -17.56 -16.75
C ARG A 246 -4.83 -16.58 -17.69
N SER A 247 -4.70 -15.33 -17.25
CA SER A 247 -3.84 -14.35 -17.90
C SER A 247 -2.46 -14.98 -18.14
N SER A 248 -1.87 -14.76 -19.31
CA SER A 248 -0.51 -15.25 -19.61
C SER A 248 0.56 -14.68 -18.68
N MET A 249 0.23 -13.64 -17.90
CA MET A 249 1.08 -13.05 -16.87
C MET A 249 0.90 -13.71 -15.49
N GLU A 250 -0.08 -14.60 -15.31
CA GLU A 250 -0.40 -15.26 -14.04
C GLU A 250 -0.31 -16.78 -14.21
N PRO A 251 0.92 -17.33 -14.27
CA PRO A 251 1.12 -18.74 -14.57
C PRO A 251 0.46 -19.61 -13.52
N ALA A 252 0.08 -20.80 -13.98
CA ALA A 252 -0.70 -21.80 -13.27
C ALA A 252 0.01 -22.45 -12.06
N GLU A 253 1.05 -21.83 -11.53
CA GLU A 253 2.12 -22.49 -10.77
C GLU A 253 1.75 -22.74 -9.30
N TYR A 254 0.59 -22.25 -8.85
CA TYR A 254 0.00 -22.69 -7.61
C TYR A 254 -1.47 -23.02 -7.80
N ASP A 255 -1.80 -24.31 -7.73
CA ASP A 255 -3.18 -24.78 -7.77
C ASP A 255 -4.05 -24.25 -6.61
N ASN A 256 -3.49 -23.46 -5.68
CA ASN A 256 -4.18 -22.92 -4.50
C ASN A 256 -3.68 -21.55 -4.00
N SER A 257 -2.86 -20.79 -4.75
CA SER A 257 -2.29 -19.54 -4.23
C SER A 257 -2.59 -18.33 -5.13
N GLY A 258 -2.83 -17.19 -4.50
CA GLY A 258 -3.25 -15.94 -5.13
C GLY A 258 -2.26 -15.31 -6.11
N LEU A 259 -2.59 -14.09 -6.53
CA LEU A 259 -1.93 -13.39 -7.64
C LEU A 259 -0.44 -13.12 -7.36
N TRP A 260 0.37 -13.13 -8.43
CA TRP A 260 1.83 -12.97 -8.35
C TRP A 260 2.26 -11.60 -7.79
N ASP A 261 1.46 -10.55 -7.95
CA ASP A 261 1.71 -9.21 -7.42
C ASP A 261 1.13 -9.02 -6.01
N GLN A 262 0.38 -10.01 -5.51
CA GLN A 262 -0.25 -10.04 -4.19
C GLN A 262 0.27 -11.22 -3.38
N MET A 263 1.42 -11.01 -2.75
CA MET A 263 2.08 -12.04 -1.95
C MET A 263 2.62 -11.46 -0.65
N ILE A 264 2.93 -12.35 0.29
CA ILE A 264 3.79 -12.08 1.43
C ILE A 264 5.19 -12.58 1.05
N SER A 265 6.16 -11.67 1.06
CA SER A 265 7.58 -12.02 0.90
C SER A 265 8.24 -12.03 2.27
N LEU A 266 8.74 -13.19 2.70
CA LEU A 266 9.56 -13.26 3.91
C LEU A 266 11.04 -12.96 3.58
N PRO A 267 11.82 -12.46 4.57
CA PRO A 267 13.23 -12.15 4.38
C PRO A 267 14.05 -13.24 3.69
N ASP A 268 15.02 -12.80 2.89
CA ASP A 268 15.96 -13.70 2.25
C ASP A 268 16.83 -14.42 3.29
N SER A 269 17.35 -15.59 2.92
CA SER A 269 18.25 -16.39 3.76
C SER A 269 17.66 -16.85 5.11
N LEU A 270 16.33 -16.82 5.29
CA LEU A 270 15.68 -17.42 6.47
C LEU A 270 15.93 -18.93 6.54
N CYS A 271 15.84 -19.61 5.40
CA CYS A 271 16.12 -21.05 5.28
C CYS A 271 17.36 -21.30 4.41
N SER A 272 18.02 -22.44 4.63
CA SER A 272 19.21 -22.85 3.88
C SER A 272 19.20 -24.34 3.55
N GLU A 273 19.68 -24.72 2.36
CA GLU A 273 19.74 -26.12 1.90
C GLU A 273 20.94 -26.39 0.99
N GLY A 274 22.18 -26.38 1.49
CA GLY A 274 23.41 -26.68 0.72
C GLY A 274 23.77 -25.69 -0.41
N ARG A 275 22.76 -25.10 -1.08
CA ARG A 275 22.75 -23.95 -1.98
C ARG A 275 21.95 -22.82 -1.29
N ARG A 276 22.13 -21.59 -1.75
CA ARG A 276 21.33 -20.44 -1.29
C ARG A 276 19.90 -20.55 -1.82
N LEU A 277 18.97 -20.91 -0.94
CA LEU A 277 17.54 -20.69 -1.15
C LEU A 277 17.28 -19.17 -1.21
N GLY A 278 16.26 -18.76 -1.95
CA GLY A 278 15.86 -17.35 -2.02
C GLY A 278 14.88 -16.99 -0.89
N LYS A 279 14.06 -15.95 -1.14
CA LYS A 279 12.97 -15.55 -0.24
C LYS A 279 11.88 -16.61 -0.23
N ILE A 280 11.20 -16.78 0.90
CA ILE A 280 9.97 -17.55 0.94
C ILE A 280 8.85 -16.66 0.41
N LEU A 281 8.20 -17.10 -0.67
CA LEU A 281 7.11 -16.37 -1.29
C LEU A 281 5.80 -17.09 -0.99
N ILE A 282 4.85 -16.35 -0.42
CA ILE A 282 3.56 -16.87 0.02
C ILE A 282 2.48 -16.12 -0.75
N GLY A 283 1.93 -16.74 -1.80
CA GLY A 283 0.68 -16.26 -2.39
C GLY A 283 -0.47 -16.42 -1.38
N TRP A 284 -1.49 -15.57 -1.46
CA TRP A 284 -2.64 -15.66 -0.55
C TRP A 284 -3.38 -16.99 -0.74
N PRO A 285 -3.39 -17.90 0.25
CA PRO A 285 -4.09 -19.16 0.11
C PRO A 285 -5.61 -18.96 0.20
N THR A 286 -6.36 -19.72 -0.60
CA THR A 286 -7.81 -19.81 -0.44
C THR A 286 -8.14 -20.25 0.98
N GLY A 287 -9.07 -19.56 1.63
CA GLY A 287 -9.38 -19.76 3.05
C GLY A 287 -8.65 -18.81 3.99
N THR A 288 -7.78 -17.91 3.50
CA THR A 288 -7.20 -16.84 4.34
C THR A 288 -8.33 -16.02 4.94
N HIS A 289 -8.37 -15.93 6.27
CA HIS A 289 -9.36 -15.14 6.98
C HIS A 289 -8.91 -13.69 7.05
N ILE A 290 -9.81 -12.78 6.71
CA ILE A 290 -9.54 -11.34 6.63
C ILE A 290 -10.65 -10.65 7.41
N ASN A 291 -10.29 -10.00 8.51
CA ASN A 291 -11.24 -9.25 9.31
C ASN A 291 -10.65 -7.92 9.75
N GLY A 292 -11.52 -7.03 10.21
CA GLY A 292 -11.07 -5.73 10.65
C GLY A 292 -12.19 -4.83 11.09
N SER A 293 -11.81 -3.60 11.38
CA SER A 293 -12.75 -2.57 11.79
C SER A 293 -12.34 -1.21 11.25
N MET A 294 -13.33 -0.35 11.04
CA MET A 294 -13.11 0.97 10.44
C MET A 294 -13.97 2.02 11.10
N THR A 295 -13.33 3.13 11.45
CA THR A 295 -13.97 4.41 11.81
C THR A 295 -13.58 5.45 10.75
N ASN A 296 -14.02 6.70 10.91
CA ASN A 296 -13.54 7.81 10.09
C ASN A 296 -12.05 8.13 10.30
N GLU A 297 -11.45 7.67 11.41
CA GLU A 297 -10.07 8.00 11.81
C GLU A 297 -9.12 6.81 11.77
N THR A 298 -9.63 5.60 11.97
CA THR A 298 -8.82 4.41 12.21
C THR A 298 -9.24 3.25 11.33
N LEU A 299 -8.25 2.48 10.88
CA LEU A 299 -8.44 1.22 10.19
C LEU A 299 -7.63 0.13 10.90
N GLU A 300 -8.31 -0.92 11.32
CA GLU A 300 -7.70 -2.12 11.89
C GLU A 300 -7.89 -3.28 10.94
N LEU A 301 -6.82 -4.04 10.68
CA LEU A 301 -6.84 -5.22 9.82
C LEU A 301 -6.17 -6.40 10.51
N ASN A 302 -6.72 -7.58 10.29
CA ASN A 302 -6.14 -8.84 10.69
C ASN A 302 -6.30 -9.86 9.56
N PHE A 303 -5.19 -10.51 9.22
CA PHE A 303 -5.11 -11.53 8.19
C PHE A 303 -4.50 -12.78 8.80
N SER A 304 -5.09 -13.95 8.57
CA SER A 304 -4.50 -15.20 9.05
C SER A 304 -4.74 -16.35 8.10
N GLY A 305 -3.75 -17.23 7.99
CA GLY A 305 -3.78 -18.35 7.06
C GLY A 305 -2.63 -19.31 7.24
N SER A 306 -2.69 -20.41 6.50
CA SER A 306 -1.61 -21.40 6.43
C SER A 306 -1.53 -21.97 5.02
N THR A 307 -0.33 -22.20 4.52
CA THR A 307 -0.11 -22.78 3.19
C THR A 307 1.24 -23.48 3.07
N VAL A 308 1.42 -24.20 1.97
CA VAL A 308 2.72 -24.66 1.50
C VAL A 308 3.32 -23.55 0.63
N ALA A 309 4.51 -23.07 0.97
CA ALA A 309 5.21 -21.99 0.28
C ALA A 309 6.51 -22.50 -0.37
N GLY A 310 6.86 -21.90 -1.51
CA GLY A 310 8.10 -22.15 -2.24
C GLY A 310 9.14 -21.05 -2.01
N PHE A 311 10.28 -21.18 -2.70
CA PHE A 311 11.37 -20.21 -2.67
C PHE A 311 11.51 -19.48 -4.01
N GLY A 312 11.74 -18.16 -3.97
CA GLY A 312 11.93 -17.34 -5.16
C GLY A 312 13.16 -16.44 -5.08
N ARG A 313 13.75 -16.11 -6.22
CA ARG A 313 14.84 -15.14 -6.33
C ARG A 313 14.33 -13.89 -7.04
N GLY A 314 14.00 -12.87 -6.26
CA GLY A 314 13.26 -11.70 -6.76
C GLY A 314 11.76 -11.98 -6.76
N PHE A 315 11.04 -11.44 -7.74
CA PHE A 315 9.60 -11.69 -7.93
C PHE A 315 9.30 -12.90 -8.81
N THR A 316 10.33 -13.49 -9.42
CA THR A 316 10.21 -14.75 -10.14
C THR A 316 10.33 -15.90 -9.15
N ILE A 317 9.24 -16.63 -9.02
CA ILE A 317 9.25 -17.92 -8.35
C ILE A 317 10.08 -18.84 -9.23
N THR A 318 11.07 -19.47 -8.61
CA THR A 318 11.77 -20.58 -9.25
C THR A 318 11.09 -21.80 -8.70
N ASP A 319 10.58 -22.68 -9.55
CA ASP A 319 10.04 -23.96 -9.08
C ASP A 319 11.21 -24.75 -8.47
N THR A 320 11.37 -24.59 -7.16
CA THR A 320 12.29 -25.37 -6.36
C THR A 320 11.49 -26.51 -5.78
N ASP A 321 11.95 -27.75 -5.98
CA ASP A 321 11.47 -28.95 -5.28
C ASP A 321 11.39 -28.76 -3.74
N THR A 322 12.13 -27.77 -3.23
CA THR A 322 12.13 -27.31 -1.85
C THR A 322 10.86 -26.51 -1.51
N LYS A 323 10.03 -27.05 -0.61
CA LYS A 323 8.81 -26.40 -0.09
C LYS A 323 8.79 -26.39 1.43
N VAL A 324 8.06 -25.45 2.04
CA VAL A 324 7.89 -25.34 3.50
C VAL A 324 6.43 -25.04 3.88
N ASN A 325 5.99 -25.51 5.04
CA ASN A 325 4.68 -25.08 5.57
C ASN A 325 4.83 -23.78 6.33
N VAL A 326 4.02 -22.79 5.99
CA VAL A 326 3.98 -21.49 6.66
C VAL A 326 2.58 -21.23 7.21
N THR A 327 2.51 -20.89 8.48
CA THR A 327 1.33 -20.28 9.10
C THR A 327 1.65 -18.84 9.42
N PHE A 328 0.73 -17.92 9.13
CA PHE A 328 0.94 -16.49 9.33
C PHE A 328 -0.28 -15.80 9.98
N GLU A 329 0.00 -14.72 10.70
CA GLU A 329 -0.95 -13.80 11.32
C GLU A 329 -0.38 -12.39 11.13
N LEU A 330 -1.08 -11.54 10.38
CA LEU A 330 -0.70 -10.16 10.14
C LEU A 330 -1.74 -9.25 10.78
N THR A 331 -1.28 -8.29 11.56
CA THR A 331 -2.14 -7.24 12.15
C THR A 331 -1.68 -5.87 11.66
N PHE A 332 -2.62 -4.95 11.49
CA PHE A 332 -2.33 -3.56 11.14
C PHE A 332 -3.27 -2.61 11.88
N THR A 333 -2.72 -1.49 12.31
CA THR A 333 -3.48 -0.37 12.87
C THR A 333 -3.04 0.91 12.18
N GLY A 334 -3.92 1.47 11.36
CA GLY A 334 -3.72 2.69 10.60
C GLY A 334 -4.52 3.86 11.13
N SER A 335 -3.96 5.06 10.99
CA SER A 335 -4.62 6.34 11.19
C SER A 335 -4.88 7.04 9.85
N PHE A 336 -5.96 7.79 9.76
CA PHE A 336 -6.36 8.56 8.57
C PHE A 336 -5.24 9.50 8.12
N ASP A 337 -4.88 9.42 6.84
CA ASP A 337 -3.87 10.27 6.21
C ASP A 337 -4.54 11.43 5.47
N ALA A 338 -4.74 12.53 6.18
CA ALA A 338 -5.32 13.75 5.63
C ALA A 338 -4.48 14.39 4.51
N ALA A 339 -3.16 14.16 4.49
CA ALA A 339 -2.28 14.75 3.49
C ALA A 339 -2.43 14.06 2.12
N ASN A 340 -2.84 12.78 2.15
CA ASN A 340 -3.06 11.98 0.94
C ASN A 340 -4.50 11.47 0.85
N SER A 341 -5.49 12.16 1.43
CA SER A 341 -6.91 11.82 1.24
C SER A 341 -7.72 13.03 0.81
N SER A 342 -8.43 12.92 -0.32
CA SER A 342 -9.42 13.92 -0.77
C SER A 342 -10.83 13.63 -0.25
N GLN A 343 -11.03 12.45 0.35
CA GLN A 343 -12.28 11.98 0.94
C GLN A 343 -12.09 11.58 2.40
N VAL A 344 -13.21 11.46 3.12
CA VAL A 344 -13.32 10.83 4.44
C VAL A 344 -14.34 9.69 4.34
N VAL A 345 -14.15 8.66 5.17
CA VAL A 345 -15.11 7.56 5.27
C VAL A 345 -16.14 7.87 6.36
N LEU A 346 -17.40 7.58 6.07
CA LEU A 346 -18.52 7.65 7.00
C LEU A 346 -19.05 6.22 7.25
N PRO A 347 -18.60 5.55 8.31
CA PRO A 347 -19.00 4.19 8.63
C PRO A 347 -20.20 4.12 9.59
N GLY A 348 -21.00 3.06 9.46
CA GLY A 348 -22.05 2.70 10.39
C GLY A 348 -23.32 3.53 10.19
N ALA A 349 -23.83 4.18 11.25
CA ALA A 349 -25.06 4.97 11.18
C ALA A 349 -24.83 6.34 10.55
N SER A 350 -23.57 6.81 10.48
CA SER A 350 -23.23 8.11 9.91
C SER A 350 -23.40 8.14 8.39
N SER A 351 -23.46 6.99 7.72
CA SER A 351 -23.67 6.85 6.28
C SER A 351 -25.11 7.09 5.81
N GLN A 352 -25.95 7.68 6.66
CA GLN A 352 -27.36 8.04 6.36
C GLN A 352 -28.24 6.84 5.95
N ASN A 353 -27.93 5.63 6.42
CA ASN A 353 -28.71 4.39 6.21
C ASN A 353 -28.87 3.92 4.74
N ALA A 354 -28.12 4.48 3.78
CA ALA A 354 -28.13 4.01 2.40
C ALA A 354 -27.25 2.75 2.18
N SER A 355 -26.19 2.65 2.98
CA SER A 355 -25.19 1.57 3.05
C SER A 355 -24.51 1.66 4.42
N LEU A 356 -23.86 0.63 4.94
CA LEU A 356 -23.09 0.75 6.21
C LEU A 356 -21.79 1.56 6.07
N ILE A 357 -21.49 2.05 4.87
CA ILE A 357 -20.28 2.82 4.56
C ILE A 357 -20.58 3.77 3.41
N SER A 358 -20.22 5.04 3.57
CA SER A 358 -20.22 6.02 2.50
C SER A 358 -18.93 6.84 2.52
N PHE A 359 -18.70 7.59 1.45
CA PHE A 359 -17.53 8.44 1.28
C PHE A 359 -17.99 9.86 1.01
N GLU A 360 -17.35 10.82 1.66
CA GLU A 360 -17.64 12.24 1.46
C GLU A 360 -16.35 13.00 1.19
N ARG A 361 -16.47 14.08 0.43
CA ARG A 361 -15.35 14.98 0.18
C ARG A 361 -14.83 15.53 1.51
N ALA A 362 -13.51 15.46 1.69
CA ALA A 362 -12.84 16.12 2.81
C ALA A 362 -12.99 17.64 2.68
N THR A 363 -13.98 18.20 3.37
CA THR A 363 -14.11 19.65 3.57
C THR A 363 -13.47 20.00 4.91
N GLY A 364 -12.95 21.22 5.08
CA GLY A 364 -12.25 21.63 6.31
C GLY A 364 -13.05 21.53 7.61
N SER A 365 -14.35 21.21 7.55
CA SER A 365 -15.19 20.89 8.71
C SER A 365 -15.29 19.39 9.01
N ALA A 366 -15.09 18.51 8.02
CA ALA A 366 -15.17 17.06 8.17
C ALA A 366 -13.94 16.46 8.88
N THR A 367 -12.81 17.17 8.87
CA THR A 367 -11.58 16.80 9.59
C THR A 367 -11.50 17.39 11.01
N VAL A 368 -12.47 18.22 11.42
CA VAL A 368 -12.43 19.00 12.68
C VAL A 368 -13.42 18.49 13.74
N THR A 369 -14.22 17.47 13.45
CA THR A 369 -15.21 16.94 14.41
C THR A 369 -14.61 16.25 15.63
N SER A 370 -13.28 16.12 15.75
CA SER A 370 -12.63 15.43 16.87
C SER A 370 -11.39 16.11 17.45
N LEU A 371 -11.31 17.44 17.46
CA LEU A 371 -10.61 18.07 18.59
C LEU A 371 -11.39 17.64 19.83
N PRO A 372 -10.81 16.83 20.74
CA PRO A 372 -11.56 16.33 21.87
C PRO A 372 -12.11 17.55 22.58
N LEU A 373 -13.42 17.59 22.79
CA LEU A 373 -14.09 18.66 23.53
C LEU A 373 -13.35 18.97 24.84
N TYR A 374 -12.62 17.98 25.36
CA TYR A 374 -11.64 18.07 26.44
C TYR A 374 -10.48 19.06 26.21
N TYR A 375 -9.80 19.09 25.06
CA TYR A 375 -8.73 20.06 24.81
C TYR A 375 -9.26 21.49 24.61
N VAL A 376 -10.44 21.62 24.01
CA VAL A 376 -11.13 22.91 23.90
C VAL A 376 -11.58 23.40 25.28
N LEU A 377 -12.16 22.51 26.12
CA LEU A 377 -12.55 22.81 27.50
C LEU A 377 -11.35 23.10 28.41
N VAL A 378 -10.25 22.35 28.29
CA VAL A 378 -9.02 22.60 29.07
C VAL A 378 -8.40 23.94 28.65
N SER A 379 -8.37 24.25 27.35
CA SER A 379 -7.94 25.57 26.87
C SER A 379 -8.84 26.70 27.41
N LEU A 380 -10.16 26.49 27.45
CA LEU A 380 -11.13 27.45 27.98
C LEU A 380 -11.00 27.61 29.51
N LEU A 381 -10.79 26.52 30.25
CA LEU A 381 -10.62 26.54 31.71
C LEU A 381 -9.27 27.15 32.13
N VAL A 382 -8.20 26.94 31.37
CA VAL A 382 -6.91 27.59 31.62
C VAL A 382 -6.99 29.09 31.33
N SER A 383 -7.75 29.50 30.30
CA SER A 383 -7.93 30.93 29.98
C SER A 383 -8.89 31.66 30.94
N PHE A 384 -9.88 30.99 31.53
CA PHE A 384 -10.70 31.55 32.60
C PHE A 384 -10.06 31.47 33.99
N GLY A 385 -9.27 30.43 34.27
CA GLY A 385 -8.56 30.27 35.55
C GLY A 385 -7.45 31.30 35.77
N MET A 386 -6.88 31.84 34.69
CA MET A 386 -5.90 32.94 34.74
C MET A 386 -6.54 34.33 34.94
N MET A 387 -7.87 34.46 34.95
CA MET A 387 -8.57 35.72 35.28
C MET A 387 -8.90 35.88 36.79
N VAL A 388 -8.62 34.86 37.61
CA VAL A 388 -8.86 34.90 39.07
C VAL A 388 -7.58 34.56 39.83
N VAL A 389 -6.58 35.44 39.73
CA VAL A 389 -5.56 35.67 40.77
C VAL A 389 -5.28 37.16 40.84
#